data_AF-A0AAD2DBP9-F1
#
_entry.id   AF-A0AAD2DBP9-F1
#
_cell.length_a   1.000
_cell.length_b   1.000
_cell.length_c   1.000
_cell.angle_alpha   90.00
_cell.angle_beta   90.00
_cell.angle_gamma   90.00
#
_symmetry.space_group_name_H-M   'P 1'
#
loop_
_entity.id
_entity.type
_entity.pdbx_description
1 polymer ?
#
loop_
_entity_poly.entity_id
_entity_poly.type
_entity_poly.pdbx_seq_one_letter_code
_entity_poly.pdbx_strand_id
1 'polypeptide(L)'
;MDIQKLKEQLLQGTFYYYTDSLLIHAKVKNICKFPGFLHIDFEGGALDVGFDRIKPIRRPGNIVKRFTWCYILKSYDNECIGYIGQIEE
;
A
#
# COMPACT_ATOMS: atom_id res chain seq x y z
N MET A 1 14.93 -0.26 -6.32
CA MET A 1 13.60 0.28 -6.70
C MET A 1 13.73 1.79 -6.77
N ASP A 2 13.28 2.40 -7.86
CA ASP A 2 13.27 3.86 -8.00
C ASP A 2 12.16 4.43 -7.09
N ILE A 3 12.55 5.14 -6.03
CA ILE A 3 11.62 5.65 -5.02
C ILE A 3 10.68 6.72 -5.59
N GLN A 4 11.14 7.49 -6.57
CA GLN A 4 10.29 8.52 -7.18
C GLN A 4 9.17 7.87 -8.00
N LYS A 5 9.51 6.88 -8.84
CA LYS A 5 8.52 6.10 -9.59
C LYS A 5 7.56 5.34 -8.67
N LEU A 6 8.08 4.76 -7.59
CA LEU A 6 7.24 4.10 -6.59
C LEU A 6 6.22 5.06 -5.99
N LYS A 7 6.66 6.26 -5.57
CA LYS A 7 5.76 7.29 -5.03
C LYS A 7 4.67 7.67 -6.02
N GLU A 8 5.03 7.93 -7.28
CA GLU A 8 4.08 8.28 -8.34
C GLU A 8 3.06 7.16 -8.59
N GLN A 9 3.51 5.91 -8.58
CA GLN A 9 2.62 4.75 -8.74
C GLN A 9 1.69 4.58 -7.54
N LEU A 10 2.21 4.66 -6.31
CA LEU A 10 1.42 4.52 -5.08
C LEU A 10 0.36 5.63 -4.95
N LEU A 11 0.64 6.85 -5.41
CA LEU A 11 -0.34 7.96 -5.45
C LEU A 11 -1.56 7.66 -6.34
N GLN A 12 -1.42 6.79 -7.34
CA GLN A 12 -2.53 6.35 -8.19
C GLN A 12 -3.30 5.17 -7.59
N GLY A 13 -2.80 4.59 -6.50
CA GLY A 13 -3.34 3.40 -5.87
C GLY A 13 -4.46 3.66 -4.89
N THR A 14 -5.08 2.57 -4.47
CA THR A 14 -5.98 2.52 -3.32
C THR A 14 -5.33 1.66 -2.24
N PHE A 15 -5.37 2.13 -1.00
CA PHE A 15 -5.00 1.36 0.17
C PHE A 15 -6.11 0.36 0.50
N TYR A 16 -5.72 -0.86 0.88
CA TYR A 16 -6.61 -1.94 1.26
C TYR A 16 -6.12 -2.56 2.56
N TYR A 17 -7.02 -2.70 3.53
CA TYR A 17 -6.80 -3.50 4.73
C TYR A 17 -7.99 -4.44 4.92
N TYR A 18 -7.68 -5.74 5.04
CA TYR A 18 -8.66 -6.81 5.09
C TYR A 18 -8.32 -7.77 6.21
N THR A 19 -9.21 -7.87 7.19
CA THR A 19 -9.26 -8.94 8.20
C THR A 19 -10.65 -9.56 8.21
N ASP A 20 -10.87 -10.58 9.03
CA ASP A 20 -12.14 -11.34 9.05
C ASP A 20 -13.38 -10.47 9.31
N SER A 21 -13.23 -9.35 10.02
CA SER A 21 -14.34 -8.47 10.40
C SER A 21 -14.15 -7.02 9.99
N LEU A 22 -13.06 -6.68 9.28
CA LEU A 22 -12.74 -5.31 8.93
C LEU A 22 -12.31 -5.20 7.47
N LEU A 23 -13.02 -4.33 6.76
CA LEU A 23 -12.75 -3.98 5.37
C LEU A 23 -12.53 -2.47 5.27
N ILE A 24 -11.31 -2.08 4.92
CA ILE A 24 -10.97 -0.69 4.63
C ILE A 24 -10.44 -0.61 3.19
N HIS A 25 -11.00 0.32 2.43
CA HIS A 25 -10.43 0.77 1.17
C HIS A 25 -10.42 2.30 1.12
N ALA A 26 -9.26 2.89 0.90
CA ALA A 26 -9.11 4.34 0.90
C ALA A 26 -8.17 4.79 -0.22
N LYS A 27 -8.58 5.80 -0.99
CA LYS A 27 -7.70 6.37 -2.02
C LYS A 27 -6.51 7.05 -1.37
N VAL A 28 -5.32 6.81 -1.90
CA VAL A 28 -4.11 7.53 -1.47
C VAL A 28 -4.27 9.00 -1.88
N LYS A 29 -4.07 9.91 -0.92
CA LYS A 29 -4.22 11.37 -1.10
C LYS A 29 -2.87 12.05 -1.28
N ASN A 30 -1.89 11.66 -0.47
CA ASN A 30 -0.59 12.28 -0.45
C ASN A 30 0.48 11.27 -0.01
N ILE A 31 1.71 11.51 -0.45
CA ILE A 31 2.87 10.72 -0.03
C ILE A 31 4.03 11.67 0.26
N CYS A 32 4.49 11.68 1.50
CA CYS A 32 5.67 12.40 1.93
C CYS A 32 6.86 11.44 2.06
N LYS A 33 8.01 11.83 1.52
CA LYS A 33 9.24 11.04 1.60
C LYS A 33 10.08 11.54 2.78
N PHE A 34 10.43 10.63 3.67
CA PHE A 34 11.35 10.88 4.78
C PHE A 34 12.60 10.00 4.64
N PRO A 35 13.68 10.28 5.41
CA PRO A 35 14.82 9.37 5.47
C PRO A 35 14.39 7.97 5.94
N GLY A 36 14.45 6.99 5.04
CA GLY A 36 14.18 5.57 5.34
C GLY A 36 12.73 5.10 5.15
N PHE A 37 11.74 6.00 5.04
CA PHE A 37 10.33 5.62 4.93
C PHE A 37 9.48 6.57 4.08
N LEU A 38 8.29 6.10 3.72
CA LEU A 38 7.21 6.90 3.16
C LEU A 38 6.11 7.08 4.20
N HIS A 39 5.66 8.32 4.36
CA HIS A 39 4.39 8.65 5.00
C HIS A 39 3.31 8.69 3.93
N ILE A 40 2.29 7.85 4.05
CA ILE A 40 1.22 7.68 3.07
C ILE A 40 -0.10 8.09 3.71
N ASP A 41 -0.69 9.16 3.20
CA ASP A 41 -1.97 9.70 3.63
C ASP A 41 -3.11 9.18 2.76
N PHE A 42 -4.24 8.89 3.38
CA PHE A 42 -5.50 8.58 2.70
C PHE A 42 -6.68 9.18 3.45
N GLU A 43 -7.88 9.07 2.88
CA GLU A 43 -9.07 9.53 3.59
C GLU A 43 -9.30 8.71 4.86
N GLY A 44 -9.25 9.37 6.03
CA GLY A 44 -9.52 8.74 7.32
C GLY A 44 -8.31 8.08 7.99
N GLY A 45 -7.08 8.28 7.50
CA GLY A 45 -5.89 7.77 8.17
C GLY A 45 -4.59 7.99 7.41
N ALA A 46 -3.50 7.55 8.02
CA ALA A 46 -2.16 7.57 7.43
C ALA A 46 -1.35 6.36 7.91
N LEU A 47 -0.28 6.02 7.20
CA LEU A 47 0.69 5.02 7.64
C LEU A 47 2.12 5.43 7.27
N ASP A 48 3.07 5.03 8.11
CA ASP A 48 4.50 5.12 7.84
C ASP A 48 5.03 3.74 7.48
N VAL A 49 5.72 3.63 6.33
CA VAL A 49 6.26 2.36 5.84
C VAL A 49 7.68 2.52 5.31
N GLY A 50 8.59 1.68 5.81
CA GLY A 50 9.97 1.62 5.35
C GLY A 50 10.07 1.20 3.88
N PHE A 51 11.02 1.76 3.12
CA PHE A 51 11.16 1.45 1.69
C PHE A 51 11.37 -0.05 1.40
N ASP A 52 12.10 -0.74 2.28
CA ASP A 52 12.39 -2.17 2.24
C ASP A 52 11.17 -3.05 2.58
N ARG A 53 10.12 -2.44 3.14
CA ARG A 53 8.88 -3.09 3.59
C ARG A 53 7.73 -2.94 2.60
N ILE A 54 7.94 -2.23 1.50
CA ILE A 54 7.02 -2.16 0.37
C ILE A 54 7.49 -3.20 -0.66
N LYS A 55 6.75 -4.30 -0.83
CA LYS A 55 7.14 -5.36 -1.76
C LYS A 55 6.08 -5.60 -2.82
N PRO A 56 6.47 -5.69 -4.11
CA PRO A 56 5.50 -6.01 -5.16
C PRO A 56 4.98 -7.43 -4.94
N ILE A 57 3.68 -7.61 -5.14
CA ILE A 57 3.02 -8.91 -5.11
C ILE A 57 2.12 -9.06 -6.32
N ARG A 58 1.93 -10.31 -6.76
CA ARG A 58 1.04 -10.62 -7.89
C ARG A 58 -0.44 -10.52 -7.49
N ARG A 59 -0.79 -10.97 -6.29
CA ARG A 59 -2.16 -10.93 -5.76
C ARG A 59 -2.16 -11.02 -4.23
N PRO A 60 -2.94 -10.19 -3.52
CA PRO A 60 -3.20 -10.39 -2.10
C PRO A 60 -3.93 -11.73 -1.88
N GLY A 61 -3.47 -12.55 -0.94
CA GLY A 61 -4.10 -13.86 -0.68
C GLY A 61 -5.54 -13.76 -0.15
N ASN A 62 -5.87 -12.62 0.45
CA ASN A 62 -7.15 -12.34 1.12
C ASN A 62 -8.09 -11.41 0.32
N ILE A 63 -7.71 -10.98 -0.90
CA ILE A 63 -8.53 -10.08 -1.73
C ILE A 63 -8.85 -10.77 -3.06
N VAL A 64 -10.15 -10.97 -3.34
CA VAL A 64 -10.62 -11.67 -4.55
C VAL A 64 -10.36 -10.85 -5.83
N LYS A 65 -10.23 -9.52 -5.72
CA LYS A 65 -10.01 -8.62 -6.87
C LYS A 65 -8.69 -8.92 -7.60
N ARG A 66 -8.68 -8.64 -8.90
CA ARG A 66 -7.45 -8.66 -9.72
C ARG A 66 -6.82 -7.28 -9.71
N PHE A 67 -5.50 -7.24 -9.76
CA PHE A 67 -4.73 -6.02 -9.65
C PHE A 67 -3.76 -5.92 -10.81
N THR A 68 -3.79 -4.80 -11.53
CA THR A 68 -2.80 -4.45 -12.56
C THR A 68 -1.41 -4.40 -11.93
N TRP A 69 -1.35 -3.87 -10.72
CA TRP A 69 -0.18 -3.92 -9.85
C TRP A 69 -0.63 -3.85 -8.38
N CYS A 70 0.17 -4.44 -7.49
CA CYS A 70 -0.11 -4.43 -6.06
C CYS A 70 1.19 -4.52 -5.26
N TYR A 71 1.23 -3.81 -4.14
CA TYR A 71 2.29 -3.87 -3.15
C TYR A 71 1.71 -4.33 -1.80
N ILE A 72 2.40 -5.27 -1.15
CA ILE A 72 2.19 -5.53 0.27
C ILE A 72 3.00 -4.53 1.08
N LEU A 73 2.37 -3.98 2.11
CA LEU A 73 3.01 -3.12 3.10
C LEU A 73 3.24 -3.94 4.37
N LYS A 74 4.45 -3.87 4.91
CA LYS A 74 4.82 -4.59 6.14
C LYS A 74 5.23 -3.67 7.26
N SER A 75 4.88 -4.04 8.48
CA SER A 75 5.46 -3.45 9.69
C SER A 75 6.94 -3.84 9.84
N TYR A 76 7.61 -3.25 10.83
CA TYR A 76 8.97 -3.65 11.22
C TYR A 76 9.06 -5.15 11.58
N ASP A 77 8.01 -5.68 12.22
CA ASP A 77 7.87 -7.08 12.62
C ASP A 77 7.45 -8.01 11.46
N ASN A 78 7.48 -7.52 10.22
CA ASN A 78 7.11 -8.25 9.01
C ASN A 78 5.63 -8.65 8.90
N GLU A 79 4.77 -8.13 9.77
CA GLU A 79 3.32 -8.31 9.68
C GLU A 79 2.74 -7.51 8.51
N CYS A 80 1.67 -8.03 7.89
CA CYS A 80 0.97 -7.33 6.82
C CYS A 80 0.10 -6.22 7.44
N ILE A 81 0.42 -4.96 7.13
CA ILE A 81 -0.35 -3.79 7.58
C ILE A 81 -1.27 -3.25 6.49
N GLY A 82 -1.36 -3.96 5.35
CA GLY A 82 -2.25 -3.66 4.25
C GLY A 82 -1.56 -3.76 2.90
N TYR A 83 -2.29 -3.33 1.88
CA TYR A 83 -1.86 -3.37 0.50
C TYR A 83 -2.13 -2.03 -0.16
N ILE A 84 -1.31 -1.65 -1.14
CA ILE A 84 -1.66 -0.56 -2.06
C ILE A 84 -1.62 -1.13 -3.46
N GLY A 85 -2.70 -0.95 -4.21
CA GLY A 85 -2.80 -1.48 -5.56
C GLY A 85 -3.80 -0.75 -6.44
N GLN A 86 -3.73 -1.05 -7.73
CA GLN A 86 -4.72 -0.64 -8.72
C GLN A 86 -5.43 -1.89 -9.24
N ILE A 87 -6.76 -1.89 -9.16
CA ILE A 87 -7.60 -3.01 -9.62
C ILE A 87 -7.61 -3.05 -11.16
N GLU A 88 -7.66 -4.24 -11.75
CA GLU A 88 -7.99 -4.43 -13.18
C GLU A 88 -9.50 -4.20 -13.36
N GLU A 89 -9.89 -3.27 -14.23
CA GLU A 89 -11.30 -3.11 -14.65
C GLU A 89 -11.83 -4.34 -15.41
#